data_AF-A0A0F9RZ11-F1
#
_entry.id   AF-A0A0F9RZ11-F1
#
_cell.length_a   1.000
_cell.length_b   1.000
_cell.length_c   1.000
_cell.angle_alpha   90.00
_cell.angle_beta   90.00
_cell.angle_gamma   90.00
#
_symmetry.space_group_name_H-M   'P 1'
#
loop_
_entity.id
_entity.type
_entity.pdbx_description
1 polymer ?
#
loop_
_entity_poly.entity_id
_entity_poly.type
_entity_poly.pdbx_seq_one_letter_code
_entity_poly.pdbx_strand_id
1 'polypeptide(L)' 'MTEKEIAWDLTELFSSHDDPKITEAFDKLSKQAKDFINDYKGKINAPDFTSQKLLELFKKREDF' A
#
# COMPACT_ATOMS: atom_id res chain seq x y z
N MET A 1 10.77 24.84 30.82
CA MET A 1 9.58 24.75 29.95
C MET A 1 9.62 23.37 29.31
N THR A 2 8.74 22.48 29.70
CA THR A 2 8.54 21.22 28.97
C THR A 2 7.65 21.55 27.79
N GLU A 3 8.26 21.74 26.62
CA GLU A 3 7.54 21.81 25.36
C GLU A 3 6.72 20.53 25.25
N LYS A 4 5.39 20.65 25.34
CA LYS A 4 4.50 19.54 25.03
C LYS A 4 4.63 19.28 23.54
N GLU A 5 5.41 18.26 23.19
CA GLU A 5 5.49 17.74 21.83
C GLU A 5 4.06 17.43 21.36
N ILE A 6 3.66 18.04 20.25
CA ILE A 6 2.41 17.70 19.58
C ILE A 6 2.64 16.33 18.95
N ALA A 7 2.22 15.28 19.64
CA ALA A 7 2.21 13.92 19.12
C ALA A 7 0.86 13.62 18.47
N TRP A 8 0.89 13.02 17.29
CA TRP A 8 -0.31 12.47 16.67
C TRP A 8 -0.65 11.13 17.33
N ASP A 9 -1.93 10.94 17.67
CA ASP A 9 -2.40 9.65 18.15
C ASP A 9 -2.59 8.70 16.96
N LEU A 10 -1.76 7.66 16.92
CA LEU A 10 -1.78 6.64 15.87
C LEU A 10 -2.31 5.30 16.41
N THR A 11 -2.89 5.29 17.61
CA THR A 11 -3.39 4.05 18.25
C THR A 11 -4.53 3.40 17.49
N GLU A 12 -5.25 4.15 16.65
CA GLU A 12 -6.23 3.64 15.69
C GLU A 12 -5.60 2.74 14.62
N LEU A 13 -4.34 2.98 14.25
CA LEU A 13 -3.62 2.19 13.25
C LEU A 13 -2.86 1.02 13.89
N PHE A 14 -2.10 1.31 14.95
CA PHE A 14 -1.28 0.34 15.65
C PHE A 14 -1.27 0.65 17.14
N SER A 15 -1.43 -0.37 17.98
CA SER A 15 -1.54 -0.20 19.43
C SER A 15 -0.30 0.41 20.08
N SER A 16 0.88 0.20 19.49
CA SER A 16 2.15 0.82 19.85
C SER A 16 3.18 0.62 18.74
N HIS A 17 4.39 1.16 18.92
CA HIS A 17 5.53 0.94 18.00
C HIS A 17 6.02 -0.52 17.95
N ASP A 18 5.71 -1.33 18.97
CA ASP A 18 6.04 -2.76 19.03
C ASP A 18 4.88 -3.66 18.57
N ASP A 19 3.81 -3.09 18.02
CA ASP A 19 2.66 -3.87 17.55
C ASP A 19 3.10 -4.81 16.41
N PRO A 20 2.98 -6.14 16.56
CA PRO A 20 3.39 -7.10 15.53
C PRO A 20 2.65 -6.89 14.21
N LYS A 21 1.45 -6.29 14.24
CA LYS A 21 0.68 -5.94 13.03
C LYS A 21 1.40 -4.96 12.12
N ILE A 22 2.35 -4.16 12.64
CA ILE A 22 3.18 -3.28 11.81
C ILE A 22 3.98 -4.11 10.81
N THR A 23 4.63 -5.17 11.30
CA THR A 23 5.44 -6.06 10.46
C THR A 23 4.54 -6.80 9.46
N GLU A 24 3.39 -7.31 9.91
CA GLU A 24 2.43 -7.99 9.03
C GLU A 24 1.90 -7.07 7.92
N ALA A 25 1.54 -5.83 8.27
CA ALA A 25 1.09 -4.82 7.31
C ALA A 25 2.20 -4.49 6.30
N PHE A 26 3.43 -4.34 6.79
CA PHE A 26 4.59 -4.06 5.95
C PHE A 26 4.89 -5.19 4.98
N ASP A 27 4.83 -6.45 5.44
CA ASP A 27 5.03 -7.64 4.61
C ASP A 27 3.92 -7.78 3.57
N LYS A 28 2.67 -7.54 3.96
CA LYS A 28 1.52 -7.54 3.05
C LYS A 28 1.69 -6.51 1.94
N LEU A 29 2.03 -5.27 2.28
CA LEU A 29 2.27 -4.18 1.31
C LEU A 29 3.46 -4.50 0.41
N SER A 30 4.55 -5.00 0.99
CA SER A 30 5.75 -5.41 0.24
C SER A 30 5.43 -6.50 -0.77
N LYS A 31 4.59 -7.48 -0.40
CA LYS A 31 4.12 -8.52 -1.32
C LYS A 31 3.24 -7.93 -2.43
N GLN A 32 2.26 -7.10 -2.09
CA GLN A 32 1.38 -6.44 -3.07
C GLN A 32 2.19 -5.61 -4.10
N ALA A 33 3.22 -4.89 -3.65
CA ALA A 33 4.11 -4.13 -4.50
C ALA A 33 4.94 -5.03 -5.43
N LYS A 34 5.51 -6.13 -4.91
CA LYS A 34 6.25 -7.12 -5.72
C LYS A 34 5.36 -7.75 -6.79
N ASP A 35 4.16 -8.16 -6.42
CA ASP A 35 3.18 -8.75 -7.34
C ASP A 35 2.80 -7.74 -8.43
N PHE A 36 2.54 -6.48 -8.06
CA PHE A 36 2.26 -5.42 -9.01
C PHE A 36 3.39 -5.20 -10.02
N ILE A 37 4.64 -5.16 -9.56
CA ILE A 37 5.80 -5.01 -10.43
C ILE A 37 5.89 -6.19 -11.40
N ASN A 38 5.76 -7.43 -10.91
CA ASN A 38 5.82 -8.62 -11.76
C ASN A 38 4.70 -8.64 -12.81
N ASP A 39 3.50 -8.21 -12.42
CA ASP A 39 2.32 -8.24 -13.27
C ASP A 39 2.35 -7.16 -14.35
N TYR A 40 2.92 -5.98 -14.08
CA TYR A 40 2.75 -4.80 -14.95
C TYR A 40 4.03 -4.13 -15.44
N LYS A 41 5.20 -4.35 -14.82
CA LYS A 41 6.45 -3.72 -15.28
C LYS A 41 6.76 -4.14 -16.72
N GLY A 42 6.90 -3.15 -17.60
CA GLY A 42 7.15 -3.35 -19.03
C GLY A 42 5.94 -3.80 -19.86
N LYS A 43 4.77 -4.03 -19.24
CA LYS A 43 3.54 -4.49 -19.90
C LYS A 43 2.50 -3.38 -20.10
N ILE A 44 2.70 -2.21 -19.47
CA ILE A 44 1.77 -1.07 -19.55
C ILE A 44 1.81 -0.37 -20.93
N ASN A 45 2.97 -0.37 -21.61
CA ASN A 45 3.11 0.16 -22.97
C ASN A 45 2.92 -0.92 -24.06
N ALA A 46 2.37 -2.08 -23.70
CA ALA A 46 2.04 -3.10 -24.69
C ALA A 46 0.81 -2.67 -25.50
N PRO A 47 0.72 -3.02 -26.79
CA PRO A 47 -0.46 -2.73 -27.62
C PRO A 47 -1.77 -3.24 -27.01
N ASP A 48 -1.67 -4.30 -26.20
CA ASP A 48 -2.80 -5.01 -25.62
C ASP A 48 -3.20 -4.45 -24.24
N PHE A 49 -2.54 -3.39 -23.75
CA PHE A 49 -2.86 -2.73 -22.50
C PHE A 49 -3.88 -1.61 -22.74
N THR A 50 -5.14 -1.91 -22.44
CA THR A 50 -6.27 -1.00 -22.70
C THR A 50 -6.61 -0.15 -21.48
N SER A 51 -7.34 0.94 -21.72
CA SER A 51 -7.91 1.76 -20.65
C SER A 51 -8.84 0.99 -19.72
N GLN A 52 -9.52 -0.06 -20.20
CA GLN A 52 -10.32 -0.96 -19.35
C GLN A 52 -9.45 -1.77 -18.39
N LYS A 53 -8.32 -2.33 -18.85
CA LYS A 53 -7.38 -3.05 -17.97
C LYS A 53 -6.78 -2.13 -16.91
N LEU A 54 -6.56 -0.86 -17.25
CA LEU A 54 -6.11 0.15 -16.29
C LEU A 54 -7.20 0.46 -15.24
N LEU A 55 -8.46 0.57 -15.64
CA LEU A 55 -9.57 0.77 -14.71
C LEU A 55 -9.75 -0.43 -13.76
N GLU A 56 -9.69 -1.66 -14.28
CA GLU A 56 -9.75 -2.88 -13.47
C GLU A 56 -8.60 -2.95 -12.46
N LEU A 57 -7.40 -2.52 -12.86
CA LEU A 57 -6.24 -2.42 -11.99
C LEU A 57 -6.48 -1.47 -10.81
N PHE A 58 -7.00 -0.26 -11.07
CA PHE A 58 -7.30 0.70 -10.01
C PHE A 58 -8.34 0.15 -9.03
N LYS A 59 -9.45 -0.38 -9.54
CA LYS A 59 -10.49 -1.00 -8.71
C LYS A 59 -9.93 -2.11 -7.80
N LYS A 60 -9.06 -2.97 -8.34
CA LYS A 60 -8.45 -4.07 -7.59
C LYS A 60 -7.46 -3.61 -6.52
N ARG A 61 -6.84 -2.44 -6.67
CA ARG A 61 -5.77 -1.96 -5.77
C ARG A 61 -6.25 -0.96 -4.73
N GLU A 62 -7.30 -0.22 -5.04
CA GLU A 62 -7.81 0.87 -4.20
C GLU A 62 -9.08 0.50 -3.43
N ASP A 63 -9.52 -0.77 -3.50
CA ASP A 63 -10.74 -1.29 -2.84
C ASP A 63 -11.98 -0.37 -3.08
N PHE A 64 -12.17 0.10 -4.32
CA PHE A 64 -13.33 0.90 -4.78
C PHE A 64 -14.59 0.06 -5.01
#